data_AF-D6PP24-F1
#
_entry.id   AF-D6PP24-F1
#
_cell.length_a   1.000
_cell.length_b   1.000
_cell.length_c   1.000
_cell.angle_alpha   90.00
_cell.angle_beta   90.00
_cell.angle_gamma   90.00
#
_symmetry.space_group_name_H-M   'P 1'
#
loop_
_entity.id
_entity.type
_entity.pdbx_description
1 polymer ?
#
loop_
_entity_poly.entity_id
_entity_poly.type
_entity_poly.pdbx_seq_one_letter_code
_entity_poly.pdbx_strand_id
1 'polypeptide(L)'
;GLIGALPHAPYFPFHKEENYWVLLADSVSNNVWFSQKVSFMDEGGAITAASKAISESMEGSGAGVKETNDAVREAIEKVKGGSRLVMGKLQAPAEGTYNLTCFCLCDTWIGCDKKTSLKVKVLKRTRAGTRGLVSEEGAIAEDGMEEEDEIEEEDYDDDYESEYSEDEDDKKD
;
A
#
# COMPACT_ATOMS: atom_id res chain seq x y z
N GLY A 1 -21.32 12.40 18.36
CA GLY A 1 -20.70 12.75 17.08
C GLY A 1 -20.58 14.25 16.96
N LEU A 2 -19.70 14.73 16.09
CA LEU A 2 -19.67 16.14 15.73
C LEU A 2 -21.07 16.58 15.29
N ILE A 3 -21.52 17.71 15.82
CA ILE A 3 -22.74 18.36 15.36
C ILE A 3 -22.49 18.71 13.90
N GLY A 4 -23.26 18.10 12.99
CA GLY A 4 -23.23 18.36 11.54
C GLY A 4 -23.70 19.78 11.26
N ALA A 5 -22.84 20.76 11.50
CA ALA A 5 -23.08 22.14 11.14
C ALA A 5 -23.00 22.24 9.62
N LEU A 6 -24.08 22.74 9.01
CA LEU A 6 -24.05 23.04 7.60
C LEU A 6 -23.12 24.22 7.34
N PRO A 7 -22.36 24.20 6.23
CA PRO A 7 -21.60 25.34 5.78
C PRO A 7 -22.45 26.59 5.66
N HIS A 8 -21.89 27.73 6.08
CA HIS A 8 -22.55 29.02 5.92
C HIS A 8 -22.33 29.56 4.50
N ALA A 9 -23.23 29.22 3.59
CA ALA A 9 -23.19 29.64 2.18
C ALA A 9 -24.51 30.32 1.76
N PRO A 10 -24.80 31.56 2.23
CA PRO A 10 -26.11 32.20 2.06
C PRO A 10 -26.53 32.49 0.61
N TYR A 11 -25.56 32.52 -0.31
CA TYR A 11 -25.82 32.74 -1.74
C TYR A 11 -25.88 31.44 -2.55
N PHE A 12 -25.63 30.29 -1.92
CA PHE A 12 -25.77 29.00 -2.59
C PHE A 12 -27.22 28.51 -2.43
N PRO A 13 -27.95 28.28 -3.54
CA PRO A 13 -29.41 28.09 -3.48
C PRO A 13 -29.84 26.70 -3.00
N PHE A 14 -28.90 25.77 -2.79
CA PHE A 14 -29.19 24.39 -2.40
C PHE A 14 -28.54 24.06 -1.05
N HIS A 15 -28.99 22.96 -0.45
CA HIS A 15 -28.30 22.38 0.69
C HIS A 15 -26.89 21.95 0.27
N LYS A 16 -25.87 22.35 1.03
CA LYS A 16 -24.47 21.97 0.80
C LYS A 16 -23.94 21.32 2.06
N GLU A 17 -23.22 20.22 1.89
CA GLU A 17 -22.42 19.62 2.95
C GLU A 17 -20.94 19.94 2.70
N GLU A 18 -20.17 20.01 3.77
CA GLU A 18 -18.72 20.09 3.67
C GLU A 18 -18.12 18.74 3.26
N ASN A 19 -17.45 18.71 2.11
CA ASN A 19 -16.70 17.55 1.67
C ASN A 19 -15.26 17.94 1.34
N TYR A 20 -14.42 16.93 1.30
CA TYR A 20 -13.02 17.08 0.93
C TYR A 20 -12.67 16.14 -0.21
N TRP A 21 -11.72 16.55 -1.03
CA TRP A 21 -11.04 15.71 -2.00
C TRP A 21 -9.63 15.46 -1.54
N VAL A 22 -9.29 14.20 -1.31
CA VAL A 22 -7.92 13.77 -1.08
C VAL A 22 -7.35 13.30 -2.41
N LEU A 23 -6.27 13.94 -2.85
CA LEU A 23 -5.58 13.61 -4.10
C LEU A 23 -4.12 13.26 -3.80
N LEU A 24 -3.60 12.22 -4.43
CA LEU A 24 -2.16 11.99 -4.54
C LEU A 24 -1.78 12.22 -5.99
N ALA A 25 -0.92 13.19 -6.25
CA ALA A 25 -0.58 13.61 -7.61
C ALA A 25 0.91 13.89 -7.77
N ASP A 26 1.41 13.67 -8.98
CA ASP A 26 2.69 14.20 -9.44
C ASP A 26 2.42 15.54 -10.15
N SER A 27 2.81 16.63 -9.50
CA SER A 27 2.60 17.98 -10.03
C SER A 27 3.52 18.32 -11.19
N VAL A 28 4.65 17.61 -11.37
CA VAL A 28 5.58 17.87 -12.47
C VAL A 28 5.01 17.33 -13.77
N SER A 29 4.46 16.11 -13.75
CA SER A 29 3.82 15.50 -14.91
C SER A 29 2.33 15.85 -15.05
N ASN A 30 1.77 16.60 -14.10
CA ASN A 30 0.35 16.94 -14.03
C ASN A 30 -0.56 15.70 -14.04
N ASN A 31 -0.18 14.67 -13.27
CA ASN A 31 -0.88 13.39 -13.24
C ASN A 31 -1.40 13.06 -11.83
N VAL A 32 -2.68 12.69 -11.71
CA VAL A 32 -3.30 12.29 -10.45
C VAL A 32 -3.27 10.76 -10.35
N TRP A 33 -2.61 10.23 -9.33
CA TRP A 33 -2.44 8.79 -9.14
C TRP A 33 -3.57 8.19 -8.30
N PHE A 34 -4.15 8.98 -7.40
CA PHE A 34 -5.25 8.57 -6.54
C PHE A 34 -6.12 9.78 -6.21
N SER A 35 -7.44 9.57 -6.18
CA SER A 35 -8.41 10.56 -5.75
C SER A 35 -9.55 9.91 -4.98
N GLN A 36 -9.90 10.48 -3.84
CA GLN A 36 -11.04 10.02 -3.03
C GLN A 36 -11.81 11.21 -2.49
N LYS A 37 -13.12 11.21 -2.70
CA LYS A 37 -14.03 12.14 -2.00
C LYS A 37 -14.27 11.64 -0.58
N VAL A 38 -14.21 12.57 0.38
CA VAL A 38 -14.40 12.33 1.81
C VAL A 38 -15.59 13.16 2.30
N SER A 39 -16.52 12.49 2.97
CA SER A 39 -17.69 13.09 3.61
C SER A 39 -17.70 12.79 5.10
N PHE A 40 -18.38 13.65 5.87
CA PHE A 40 -18.53 13.51 7.32
C PHE A 40 -19.92 13.02 7.74
N MET A 41 -20.86 12.83 6.81
CA MET A 41 -22.26 12.53 7.11
C MET A 41 -22.49 11.15 7.74
N ASP A 42 -21.72 10.14 7.32
CA ASP A 42 -21.87 8.76 7.81
C ASP A 42 -20.79 8.44 8.84
N GLU A 43 -21.00 8.85 10.09
CA GLU A 43 -20.10 8.51 11.20
C GLU A 43 -20.05 6.99 11.44
N GLY A 44 -21.18 6.30 11.29
CA GLY A 44 -21.28 4.85 11.51
C GLY A 44 -20.44 4.06 10.50
N GLY A 45 -20.64 4.32 9.22
CA GLY A 45 -19.84 3.71 8.15
C GLY A 45 -18.36 4.09 8.25
N ALA A 46 -18.04 5.32 8.64
CA ALA A 46 -16.66 5.75 8.86
C ALA A 46 -15.99 4.98 10.01
N ILE A 47 -16.71 4.74 11.13
CA ILE A 47 -16.23 3.92 12.25
C ILE A 47 -15.97 2.49 11.78
N THR A 48 -16.91 1.88 11.07
CA THR A 48 -16.77 0.50 10.58
C THR A 48 -15.59 0.37 9.62
N ALA A 49 -15.46 1.29 8.66
CA ALA A 49 -14.38 1.27 7.68
C ALA A 49 -13.01 1.47 8.35
N ALA A 50 -12.88 2.44 9.26
CA ALA A 50 -11.63 2.67 9.98
C ALA A 50 -11.25 1.50 10.88
N SER A 51 -12.21 0.94 11.62
CA SER A 51 -11.97 -0.21 12.51
C SER A 51 -11.47 -1.42 11.72
N LYS A 52 -12.14 -1.73 10.60
CA LYS A 52 -11.76 -2.84 9.72
C LYS A 52 -10.36 -2.63 9.14
N ALA A 53 -10.11 -1.47 8.53
CA ALA A 53 -8.84 -1.19 7.88
C ALA A 53 -7.65 -1.23 8.86
N ILE A 54 -7.83 -0.71 10.07
CA ILE A 54 -6.78 -0.75 11.10
C ILE A 54 -6.58 -2.18 11.63
N SER A 55 -7.64 -2.95 11.86
CA SER A 55 -7.51 -4.37 12.26
C SER A 55 -6.72 -5.16 11.22
N GLU A 56 -7.11 -5.08 9.94
CA GLU A 56 -6.44 -5.78 8.83
C GLU A 56 -4.97 -5.35 8.68
N SER A 57 -4.68 -4.05 8.83
CA SER A 57 -3.32 -3.54 8.75
C SER A 57 -2.45 -4.03 9.92
N MET A 58 -2.99 -4.06 11.14
CA MET A 58 -2.28 -4.51 12.33
C MET A 58 -2.02 -6.01 12.27
N GLU A 59 -3.03 -6.81 11.88
CA GLU A 59 -2.90 -8.24 11.65
C GLU A 59 -1.85 -8.55 10.57
N GLY A 60 -1.87 -7.83 9.44
CA GLY A 60 -0.89 -8.00 8.38
C GLY A 60 0.55 -7.65 8.79
N SER A 61 0.72 -6.83 9.82
CA SER A 61 2.03 -6.52 10.41
C SER A 61 2.49 -7.51 11.49
N GLY A 62 1.64 -8.48 11.86
CA GLY A 62 1.91 -9.45 12.92
C GLY A 62 1.69 -8.92 14.34
N ALA A 63 0.93 -7.83 14.51
CA ALA A 63 0.61 -7.27 15.81
C ALA A 63 -0.24 -8.21 16.67
N GLY A 64 -0.05 -8.16 17.99
CA GLY A 64 -0.81 -8.98 18.94
C GLY A 64 -2.24 -8.45 19.16
N VAL A 65 -3.16 -9.33 19.59
CA VAL A 65 -4.60 -9.02 19.78
C VAL A 65 -4.83 -7.76 20.63
N LYS A 66 -4.08 -7.59 21.72
CA LYS A 66 -4.22 -6.42 22.60
C LYS A 66 -3.85 -5.13 21.87
N GLU A 67 -2.73 -5.14 21.16
CA GLU A 67 -2.24 -3.99 20.40
C GLU A 67 -3.20 -3.62 19.27
N THR A 68 -3.71 -4.62 18.54
CA THR A 68 -4.75 -4.42 17.52
C THR A 68 -5.99 -3.76 18.10
N ASN A 69 -6.48 -4.24 19.25
CA ASN A 69 -7.66 -3.67 19.91
C ASN A 69 -7.43 -2.22 20.36
N ASP A 70 -6.25 -1.91 20.90
CA ASP A 70 -5.90 -0.55 21.31
C ASP A 70 -5.83 0.40 20.09
N ALA A 71 -5.24 -0.05 18.97
CA ALA A 71 -5.18 0.72 17.73
C ALA A 71 -6.57 0.96 17.12
N VAL A 72 -7.45 -0.05 17.12
CA VAL A 72 -8.84 0.08 16.66
C VAL A 72 -9.60 1.07 17.53
N ARG A 73 -9.46 1.02 18.87
CA ARG A 73 -10.10 1.97 19.78
C ARG A 73 -9.65 3.40 19.50
N GLU A 74 -8.35 3.63 19.32
CA GLU A 74 -7.81 4.95 18.98
C GLU A 74 -8.38 5.46 17.63
N ALA A 75 -8.47 4.58 16.63
CA ALA A 75 -9.05 4.95 15.34
C ALA A 75 -10.52 5.37 15.46
N ILE A 76 -11.31 4.67 16.28
CA ILE A 76 -12.70 5.02 16.56
C ILE A 76 -12.79 6.39 17.25
N GLU A 77 -11.94 6.64 18.24
CA GLU A 77 -11.89 7.93 18.95
C GLU A 77 -11.56 9.07 17.99
N LYS A 78 -10.61 8.89 17.07
CA LYS A 78 -10.30 9.87 16.01
C LYS A 78 -11.49 10.14 15.09
N VAL A 79 -12.22 9.11 14.67
CA VAL A 79 -13.40 9.28 13.81
C VAL A 79 -14.50 10.07 14.51
N LYS A 80 -14.78 9.72 15.78
CA LYS A 80 -15.72 10.45 16.64
C LYS A 80 -15.27 11.89 16.94
N GLY A 81 -13.96 12.12 16.94
CA GLY A 81 -13.32 13.44 17.05
C GLY A 81 -13.26 14.24 15.75
N GLY A 82 -13.78 13.72 14.64
CA GLY A 82 -13.88 14.45 13.37
C GLY A 82 -12.77 14.16 12.38
N SER A 83 -12.10 13.02 12.51
CA SER A 83 -11.20 12.50 11.48
C SER A 83 -11.92 11.55 10.53
N ARG A 84 -11.37 11.36 9.34
CA ARG A 84 -11.78 10.30 8.40
C ARG A 84 -10.53 9.59 7.89
N LEU A 85 -10.57 8.26 7.86
CA LEU A 85 -9.50 7.44 7.30
C LEU A 85 -9.69 7.35 5.79
N VAL A 86 -8.62 7.57 5.04
CA VAL A 86 -8.58 7.40 3.58
C VAL A 86 -7.48 6.40 3.26
N MET A 87 -7.85 5.32 2.57
CA MET A 87 -6.92 4.31 2.10
C MET A 87 -7.08 4.15 0.59
N GLY A 88 -5.98 4.05 -0.12
CA GLY A 88 -5.95 3.88 -1.57
C GLY A 88 -4.96 2.79 -1.97
N LYS A 89 -5.32 2.02 -3.00
CA LYS A 89 -4.40 1.10 -3.67
C LYS A 89 -4.06 1.72 -5.02
N LEU A 90 -2.78 1.70 -5.38
CA LEU A 90 -2.27 2.17 -6.65
C LEU A 90 -1.27 1.17 -7.19
N GLN A 91 -1.26 0.99 -8.50
CA GLN A 91 -0.26 0.15 -9.14
C GLN A 91 1.09 0.84 -9.00
N ALA A 92 2.09 0.11 -8.49
CA ALA A 92 3.43 0.64 -8.39
C ALA A 92 3.95 1.00 -9.80
N PRO A 93 4.44 2.22 -10.03
CA PRO A 93 5.03 2.62 -11.31
C PRO A 93 6.39 1.93 -11.51
N ALA A 94 7.09 2.28 -12.59
CA ALA A 94 8.45 1.80 -12.85
C ALA A 94 9.39 2.11 -11.67
N GLU A 95 10.54 1.43 -11.65
CA GLU A 95 11.56 1.73 -10.66
C GLU A 95 12.00 3.20 -10.72
N GLY A 96 12.22 3.82 -9.56
CA GLY A 96 12.59 5.22 -9.51
C GLY A 96 12.22 5.93 -8.22
N THR A 97 12.53 7.22 -8.16
CA THR A 97 12.14 8.10 -7.06
C THR A 97 11.15 9.13 -7.56
N TYR A 98 9.95 9.12 -6.97
CA TYR A 98 8.84 10.00 -7.32
C TYR A 98 8.61 11.00 -6.20
N ASN A 99 8.52 12.29 -6.54
CA ASN A 99 8.17 13.35 -5.61
C ASN A 99 6.70 13.72 -5.84
N LEU A 100 5.82 13.11 -5.06
CA LEU A 100 4.38 13.32 -5.13
C LEU A 100 3.96 14.43 -4.17
N THR A 101 2.74 14.92 -4.35
CA THR A 101 2.08 15.82 -3.42
C THR A 101 0.72 15.23 -3.06
N CYS A 102 0.45 15.14 -1.76
CA CYS A 102 -0.87 14.86 -1.23
C CYS A 102 -1.61 16.19 -1.05
N PHE A 103 -2.79 16.30 -1.65
CA PHE A 103 -3.69 17.45 -1.51
C PHE A 103 -4.93 17.03 -0.73
N CYS A 104 -5.36 17.86 0.21
CA CYS A 104 -6.65 17.78 0.86
C CYS A 104 -7.38 19.08 0.55
N LEU A 105 -8.33 19.02 -0.37
CA LEU A 105 -9.01 20.18 -0.94
C LEU A 105 -10.45 20.25 -0.44
N CYS A 106 -10.88 21.40 0.07
CA CYS A 106 -12.26 21.60 0.49
C CYS A 106 -13.12 21.97 -0.73
N ASP A 107 -14.32 21.38 -0.84
CA ASP A 107 -15.26 21.71 -1.91
C ASP A 107 -16.28 22.80 -1.52
N THR A 108 -16.14 23.37 -0.33
CA THR A 108 -17.09 24.34 0.23
C THR A 108 -16.43 25.64 0.69
N TRP A 109 -15.28 25.57 1.36
CA TRP A 109 -14.58 26.73 1.90
C TRP A 109 -13.32 27.03 1.10
N ILE A 110 -13.13 28.30 0.75
CA ILE A 110 -11.91 28.77 0.08
C ILE A 110 -10.83 29.02 1.14
N GLY A 111 -9.60 28.57 0.86
CA GLY A 111 -8.43 28.82 1.72
C GLY A 111 -8.22 27.81 2.84
N CYS A 112 -9.03 26.75 2.91
CA CYS A 112 -8.89 25.67 3.87
C CYS A 112 -8.03 24.51 3.36
N ASP A 113 -7.60 24.54 2.09
CA ASP A 113 -6.84 23.48 1.46
C ASP A 113 -5.49 23.24 2.16
N LYS A 114 -5.09 21.97 2.22
CA LYS A 114 -3.79 21.54 2.72
C LYS A 114 -3.05 20.74 1.67
N LYS A 115 -1.72 20.86 1.66
CA LYS A 115 -0.85 20.04 0.83
C LYS A 115 0.39 19.62 1.59
N THR A 116 0.87 18.42 1.30
CA THR A 116 2.08 17.84 1.88
C THR A 116 2.85 17.10 0.81
N SER A 117 4.16 17.34 0.71
CA SER A 117 5.03 16.60 -0.21
C SER A 117 5.33 15.19 0.31
N LEU A 118 5.33 14.20 -0.58
CA LEU A 118 5.62 12.81 -0.29
C LEU A 118 6.66 12.27 -1.28
N LYS A 119 7.77 11.72 -0.77
CA LYS A 119 8.80 11.10 -1.61
C LYS A 119 8.65 9.59 -1.58
N VAL A 120 8.36 8.99 -2.73
CA VAL A 120 8.17 7.55 -2.89
C VAL A 120 9.36 6.98 -3.66
N LYS A 121 10.00 5.94 -3.13
CA LYS A 121 11.05 5.18 -3.82
C LYS A 121 10.50 3.82 -4.21
N VAL A 122 10.48 3.54 -5.50
CA VAL A 122 10.14 2.23 -6.06
C VAL A 122 11.44 1.53 -6.40
N LEU A 123 11.70 0.39 -5.74
CA LEU A 123 12.89 -0.42 -5.94
C LEU A 123 12.63 -1.48 -7.02
N LYS A 124 13.70 -2.03 -7.61
CA LYS A 124 13.60 -3.19 -8.51
C LYS A 124 12.83 -4.32 -7.84
N ARG A 125 11.94 -4.94 -8.61
CA ARG A 125 11.27 -6.16 -8.20
C ARG A 125 12.33 -7.26 -8.03
N THR A 126 12.47 -7.78 -6.81
CA THR A 126 13.42 -8.86 -6.52
C THR A 126 12.78 -10.23 -6.82
N ARG A 127 13.60 -11.24 -7.15
CA ARG A 127 13.14 -12.62 -7.46
C ARG A 127 12.24 -13.22 -6.37
N ALA A 128 12.43 -12.83 -5.10
CA ALA A 128 11.62 -13.25 -3.96
C ALA A 128 10.15 -12.75 -4.01
N GLY A 129 9.87 -11.63 -4.70
CA GLY A 129 8.52 -11.08 -4.87
C GLY A 129 7.67 -11.76 -5.95
N THR A 130 8.24 -12.70 -6.71
CA THR A 130 7.58 -13.36 -7.85
C THR A 130 6.69 -14.53 -7.44
N ARG A 131 6.81 -15.03 -6.20
CA ARG A 131 6.05 -16.21 -5.73
C ARG A 131 4.60 -15.93 -5.31
N GLY A 132 4.15 -14.67 -5.30
CA GLY A 132 2.80 -14.29 -4.85
C GLY A 132 1.89 -13.66 -5.92
N LEU A 133 2.36 -13.56 -7.17
CA LEU A 133 1.61 -12.94 -8.27
C LEU A 133 1.51 -13.92 -9.45
N VAL A 134 0.91 -15.09 -9.21
CA VAL A 134 0.24 -15.81 -10.30
C VAL A 134 -1.22 -15.39 -10.21
N SER A 135 -1.58 -14.33 -10.94
CA SER A 135 -2.97 -13.95 -11.12
C SER A 135 -3.62 -14.97 -12.04
N GLU A 136 -4.77 -15.49 -11.62
CA GLU A 136 -5.66 -16.36 -12.38
C GLU A 136 -6.36 -15.55 -13.47
N GLU A 137 -5.63 -15.11 -14.50
CA GLU A 137 -6.19 -14.70 -15.79
C GLU A 137 -5.09 -14.49 -16.84
N GLY A 138 -5.06 -15.39 -17.82
CA GLY A 138 -4.52 -15.14 -19.17
C GLY A 138 -3.00 -15.10 -19.34
N ALA A 139 -2.40 -16.27 -19.59
CA ALA A 139 -1.14 -16.34 -20.31
C ALA A 139 -1.34 -15.83 -21.74
N ILE A 140 -0.83 -14.64 -22.04
CA ILE A 140 -0.62 -14.21 -23.42
C ILE A 140 0.82 -14.58 -23.75
N ALA A 141 0.95 -15.70 -24.47
CA ALA A 141 2.18 -16.05 -25.15
C ALA A 141 2.45 -15.02 -26.24
N GLU A 142 3.61 -14.38 -26.22
CA GLU A 142 4.26 -13.99 -27.46
C GLU A 142 5.70 -14.48 -27.44
N ASP A 143 5.91 -15.37 -28.40
CA ASP A 143 7.12 -16.01 -28.86
C ASP A 143 8.03 -14.97 -29.54
N GLY A 144 9.34 -15.09 -29.36
CA GLY A 144 10.31 -14.10 -29.81
C GLY A 144 11.74 -14.63 -29.71
N MET A 145 11.98 -15.66 -30.52
CA MET A 145 13.23 -16.36 -30.81
C MET A 145 14.35 -15.41 -31.34
N GLU A 146 15.60 -15.90 -31.27
CA GLU A 146 16.85 -15.45 -31.93
C GLU A 146 17.73 -14.48 -31.11
N GLU A 147 19.03 -14.69 -30.86
CA GLU A 147 20.02 -15.62 -31.44
C GLU A 147 21.21 -15.84 -30.48
N GLU A 148 21.97 -16.90 -30.77
CA GLU A 148 23.19 -17.38 -30.13
C GLU A 148 24.36 -16.38 -30.26
N ASP A 149 25.33 -16.44 -29.33
CA ASP A 149 26.75 -16.43 -29.71
C ASP A 149 27.66 -16.90 -28.56
N GLU A 150 28.26 -18.05 -28.86
CA GLU A 150 29.64 -18.48 -28.62
C GLU A 150 30.18 -18.90 -27.23
N ILE A 151 30.92 -20.00 -27.36
CA ILE A 151 31.50 -20.94 -26.42
C ILE A 151 32.92 -20.49 -26.07
N GLU A 152 33.36 -20.67 -24.83
CA GLU A 152 34.77 -20.98 -24.55
C GLU A 152 34.87 -22.20 -23.63
N GLU A 153 35.78 -23.07 -24.02
CA GLU A 153 35.99 -24.47 -23.66
C GLU A 153 36.57 -24.71 -22.24
N GLU A 154 36.31 -25.95 -21.79
CA GLU A 154 37.22 -26.88 -21.10
C GLU A 154 38.06 -26.41 -19.89
N ASP A 155 37.79 -27.03 -18.74
CA ASP A 155 38.80 -27.91 -18.12
C ASP A 155 38.10 -28.92 -17.18
N TYR A 156 38.14 -30.19 -17.59
CA TYR A 156 37.90 -31.34 -16.74
C TYR A 156 39.09 -31.49 -15.79
N ASP A 157 38.85 -31.61 -14.49
CA ASP A 157 39.74 -32.38 -13.62
C ASP A 157 38.88 -33.15 -12.61
N ASP A 158 38.65 -34.40 -12.98
CA ASP A 158 37.95 -35.44 -12.24
C ASP A 158 39.05 -36.31 -11.63
N ASP A 159 39.46 -36.01 -10.39
CA ASP A 159 40.25 -36.89 -9.53
C ASP A 159 40.50 -36.20 -8.18
N TYR A 160 39.82 -36.64 -7.10
CA TYR A 160 40.51 -37.14 -5.89
C TYR A 160 39.55 -37.67 -4.81
N GLU A 161 39.48 -39.01 -4.76
CA GLU A 161 39.35 -39.94 -3.63
C GLU A 161 38.23 -39.79 -2.57
N SER A 162 37.29 -40.73 -2.69
CA SER A 162 36.51 -41.34 -1.60
C SER A 162 37.35 -42.23 -0.67
N GLU A 163 36.79 -42.53 0.51
CA GLU A 163 37.22 -43.44 1.60
C GLU A 163 37.95 -42.71 2.75
N TYR A 164 37.39 -42.62 3.95
CA TYR A 164 37.24 -43.76 4.86
C TYR A 164 35.86 -43.84 5.55
N SER A 165 35.27 -45.02 5.41
CA SER A 165 34.41 -45.69 6.38
C SER A 165 35.21 -46.19 7.57
N GLU A 166 34.65 -46.14 8.79
CA GLU A 166 34.62 -47.30 9.71
C GLU A 166 33.71 -47.01 10.92
N ASP A 167 32.72 -47.89 11.09
CA ASP A 167 31.83 -48.04 12.24
C ASP A 167 32.61 -48.30 13.54
N GLU A 168 32.07 -47.90 14.70
CA GLU A 168 31.87 -48.85 15.80
C GLU A 168 30.93 -48.30 16.90
N ASP A 169 30.13 -49.25 17.39
CA ASP A 169 29.04 -49.21 18.36
C ASP A 169 29.40 -48.77 19.80
N ASP A 170 28.33 -48.71 20.62
CA ASP A 170 28.25 -48.81 22.10
C ASP A 170 28.50 -47.52 22.92
N LYS A 171 27.72 -47.14 23.94
CA LYS A 171 26.78 -47.87 24.81
C LYS A 171 25.91 -46.88 25.63
N LYS A 172 24.77 -47.40 26.12
CA LYS A 172 23.89 -46.94 27.23
C LYS A 172 24.69 -46.54 28.49
N ASP A 173 24.27 -45.64 29.39
CA ASP A 173 23.00 -45.49 30.12
C ASP A 173 22.64 -44.01 30.40
#